data_AF-A0A3C1V3L9-F1
#
_entry.id   AF-A0A3C1V3L9-F1
#
_cell.length_a   1.000
_cell.length_b   1.000
_cell.length_c   1.000
_cell.angle_alpha   90.00
_cell.angle_beta   90.00
_cell.angle_gamma   90.00
#
_symmetry.space_group_name_H-M   'P 1'
#
loop_
_entity.id
_entity.type
_entity.pdbx_description
1 polymer ?
#
loop_
_entity_poly.entity_id
_entity_poly.type
_entity_poly.pdbx_seq_one_letter_code
_entity_poly.pdbx_strand_id
1 'polypeptide(L)'
;ASLGIDVNLAILGPTESEFWNNLVAGERASWSQGRSLPAKTTAAAIIAALERGSPAVIPGWRAKTYVLLSRFFPVLIDFFVRWKRRLSRQS
;
A
#
# COMPACT_ATOMS: atom_id res chain seq x y z
N ALA A 1 -4.92 -29.65 -11.05
CA ALA A 1 -5.24 -28.22 -11.14
C ALA A 1 -6.70 -28.08 -11.53
N SER A 2 -7.53 -27.35 -10.78
CA SER A 2 -8.89 -27.04 -11.22
C SER A 2 -8.80 -26.00 -12.34
N LEU A 3 -9.37 -26.29 -13.50
CA LEU A 3 -9.47 -25.36 -14.63
C LEU A 3 -10.33 -24.16 -14.22
N GLY A 4 -9.71 -23.09 -13.72
CA GLY A 4 -10.36 -21.87 -13.27
C GLY A 4 -9.48 -20.65 -13.49
N ILE A 5 -10.05 -19.45 -13.34
CA ILE A 5 -9.30 -18.19 -13.40
C ILE A 5 -8.82 -17.84 -11.99
N ASP A 6 -7.51 -17.79 -11.81
CA ASP A 6 -6.91 -17.34 -10.56
C ASP A 6 -6.81 -15.80 -10.53
N VAL A 7 -7.16 -15.21 -9.38
CA VAL A 7 -7.12 -13.76 -9.17
C VAL A 7 -6.06 -13.44 -8.12
N ASN A 8 -5.12 -12.55 -8.47
CA ASN A 8 -4.11 -12.03 -7.55
C ASN A 8 -4.41 -10.56 -7.22
N LEU A 9 -4.51 -10.24 -5.92
CA LEU A 9 -4.71 -8.88 -5.43
C LEU A 9 -3.36 -8.21 -5.12
N ALA A 10 -3.04 -7.13 -5.84
CA ALA A 10 -1.87 -6.31 -5.56
C ALA A 10 -2.22 -5.08 -4.70
N ILE A 11 -1.74 -5.05 -3.46
CA ILE A 11 -1.92 -3.91 -2.54
C ILE A 11 -0.59 -3.19 -2.41
N LEU A 12 -0.45 -2.08 -3.13
CA LEU A 12 0.83 -1.37 -3.26
C LEU A 12 0.91 -0.21 -2.27
N GLY A 13 2.09 -0.05 -1.65
CA GLY A 13 2.47 1.20 -1.01
C GLY A 13 2.95 2.24 -2.03
N PRO A 14 3.53 3.36 -1.56
CA PRO A 14 4.25 4.31 -2.42
C PRO A 14 5.21 3.61 -3.39
N THR A 15 5.04 3.84 -4.69
CA THR A 15 5.89 3.29 -5.76
C THR A 15 6.41 4.44 -6.60
N GLU A 16 7.71 4.43 -6.90
CA GLU A 16 8.37 5.40 -7.76
C GLU A 16 7.90 5.19 -9.21
N SER A 17 6.90 5.96 -9.62
CA SER A 17 6.38 5.96 -10.99
C SER A 17 6.19 7.40 -11.47
N GLU A 18 6.06 7.58 -12.78
CA GLU A 18 5.73 8.90 -13.34
C GLU A 18 4.42 9.44 -12.76
N PHE A 19 3.43 8.57 -12.59
CA PHE A 19 2.18 8.91 -11.90
C PHE A 19 2.43 9.41 -10.48
N TRP A 20 3.33 8.76 -9.74
CA TRP A 20 3.67 9.18 -8.39
C TRP A 20 4.30 10.56 -8.40
N ASN A 21 5.26 10.82 -9.29
CA ASN A 21 6.03 12.05 -9.34
C ASN A 21 5.25 13.25 -9.87
N ASN A 22 4.34 13.05 -10.82
CA ASN A 22 3.65 14.11 -11.55
C ASN A 22 2.24 14.36 -11.02
N LEU A 23 2.07 14.49 -9.69
CA LEU A 23 0.78 14.87 -9.13
C LEU A 23 0.46 16.32 -9.53
N VAL A 24 -0.39 16.51 -10.54
CA VAL A 24 -0.66 17.82 -11.17
C VAL A 24 -1.47 18.76 -10.28
N ALA A 25 -2.29 18.23 -9.37
CA ALA A 25 -3.09 19.02 -8.44
C ALA A 25 -3.40 18.27 -7.14
N GLY A 26 -3.55 19.03 -6.05
CA GLY A 26 -3.82 18.52 -4.71
C GLY A 26 -2.56 18.16 -3.92
N GLU A 27 -2.74 17.76 -2.67
CA GLU A 27 -1.66 17.28 -1.82
C GLU A 27 -1.73 15.77 -1.68
N ARG A 28 -0.56 15.11 -1.68
CA ARG A 28 -0.49 13.69 -1.36
C ARG A 28 -1.01 13.47 0.06
N ALA A 29 -1.87 12.46 0.21
CA ALA A 29 -2.42 12.15 1.51
C ALA A 29 -1.30 11.86 2.52
N SER A 30 -1.43 12.37 3.75
CA SER A 30 -0.33 12.33 4.73
C SER A 30 0.11 10.92 5.16
N TRP A 31 -0.67 9.89 4.82
CA TRP A 31 -0.35 8.47 5.00
C TRP A 31 0.50 7.89 3.85
N SER A 32 0.55 8.58 2.71
CA SER A 32 1.22 8.16 1.48
C SER A 32 2.66 8.71 1.37
N GLN A 33 3.16 9.37 2.41
CA GLN A 33 4.51 9.96 2.49
C GLN A 33 5.61 8.94 2.86
N GLY A 34 5.30 7.64 2.76
CA GLY A 34 6.27 6.58 3.04
C GLY A 34 7.41 6.54 2.01
N ARG A 35 8.52 5.89 2.36
CA ARG A 35 9.61 5.64 1.41
C ARG A 35 9.09 4.83 0.24
N SER A 36 9.14 5.42 -0.95
CA SER A 36 8.72 4.79 -2.19
C SER A 36 9.58 3.56 -2.50
N LEU A 37 8.96 2.54 -3.07
CA LEU A 37 9.67 1.41 -3.68
C LEU A 37 9.95 1.69 -5.16
N PRO A 38 11.10 1.29 -5.70
CA PRO A 38 11.36 1.39 -7.13
C PRO A 38 10.30 0.63 -7.95
N ALA A 39 9.84 1.20 -9.07
CA ALA A 39 8.89 0.54 -9.98
C ALA A 39 9.34 -0.88 -10.36
N LYS A 40 10.62 -1.05 -10.70
CA LYS A 40 11.20 -2.36 -11.05
C LYS A 40 11.04 -3.39 -9.94
N THR A 41 11.25 -2.98 -8.69
CA THR A 41 11.11 -3.86 -7.52
C THR A 41 9.64 -4.22 -7.29
N THR A 42 8.74 -3.25 -7.47
CA THR A 42 7.30 -3.45 -7.36
C THR A 42 6.78 -4.43 -8.42
N ALA A 43 7.18 -4.24 -9.68
CA ALA A 43 6.83 -5.12 -10.79
C ALA A 43 7.36 -6.55 -10.58
N ALA A 44 8.62 -6.70 -10.17
CA ALA A 44 9.21 -8.00 -9.87
C ALA A 44 8.44 -8.74 -8.75
N ALA A 45 8.00 -8.02 -7.72
CA ALA A 45 7.21 -8.61 -6.65
C ALA A 45 5.85 -9.11 -7.12
N ILE A 46 5.18 -8.37 -8.02
CA ILE A 46 3.90 -8.77 -8.62
C ILE A 46 4.08 -10.03 -9.46
N ILE A 47 5.08 -10.05 -10.36
CA ILE A 47 5.36 -11.22 -11.21
C ILE A 47 5.66 -12.45 -10.35
N ALA A 48 6.53 -12.32 -9.34
CA ALA A 48 6.86 -13.42 -8.46
C ALA A 48 5.64 -13.96 -7.68
N ALA A 49 4.65 -13.12 -7.38
CA ALA A 49 3.42 -13.56 -6.72
C ALA A 49 2.48 -14.30 -7.68
N LEU A 50 2.41 -13.85 -8.94
CA LEU A 50 1.67 -14.54 -10.00
C LEU A 50 2.27 -15.92 -10.28
N GLU A 51 3.59 -16.01 -10.42
CA GLU A 51 4.30 -17.29 -10.65
C GLU A 51 4.10 -18.30 -9.52
N ARG A 52 3.97 -17.82 -8.28
CA ARG A 52 3.75 -18.67 -7.10
C ARG A 52 2.28 -19.04 -6.88
N GLY A 53 1.35 -18.53 -7.70
CA GLY A 53 -0.09 -18.70 -7.48
C GLY A 53 -0.55 -18.09 -6.15
N SER A 54 0.13 -17.04 -5.67
CA SER A 54 -0.27 -16.39 -4.42
C SER A 54 -1.56 -15.59 -4.62
N PRO A 55 -2.48 -15.55 -3.64
CA PRO A 55 -3.73 -14.79 -3.77
C PRO A 55 -3.52 -13.28 -3.58
N ALA A 56 -2.43 -12.85 -2.95
CA ALA A 56 -2.15 -11.42 -2.74
C ALA A 56 -0.65 -11.10 -2.71
N VAL A 57 -0.30 -9.89 -3.16
CA VAL A 57 1.03 -9.31 -3.07
C VAL A 57 0.99 -7.96 -2.38
N ILE A 58 1.83 -7.80 -1.36
CA ILE A 58 1.97 -6.56 -0.59
C ILE A 58 3.46 -6.21 -0.58
N PRO A 59 3.96 -5.48 -1.58
CA PRO A 59 5.36 -5.10 -1.65
C PRO A 59 5.67 -3.98 -0.65
N GLY A 60 6.77 -4.16 0.08
CA GLY A 60 7.24 -3.21 1.09
C GLY A 60 6.79 -3.58 2.50
N TRP A 61 7.75 -3.54 3.44
CA TRP A 61 7.49 -3.94 4.82
C TRP A 61 6.46 -3.04 5.48
N ARG A 62 6.53 -1.72 5.29
CA ARG A 62 5.53 -0.77 5.83
C ARG A 62 4.11 -1.07 5.37
N ALA A 63 3.92 -1.43 4.09
CA ALA A 63 2.61 -1.82 3.56
C ALA A 63 2.13 -3.13 4.19
N LYS A 64 3.01 -4.13 4.34
CA LYS A 64 2.70 -5.38 5.06
C LYS A 64 2.27 -5.12 6.50
N THR A 65 3.02 -4.28 7.22
CA THR A 65 2.70 -3.94 8.62
C THR A 65 1.38 -3.21 8.72
N TYR A 66 1.08 -2.29 7.79
CA TYR A 66 -0.20 -1.60 7.76
C TYR A 66 -1.37 -2.56 7.53
N VAL A 67 -1.28 -3.44 6.54
CA VAL A 67 -2.33 -4.45 6.25
C VAL A 67 -2.50 -5.43 7.41
N LEU A 68 -1.41 -5.79 8.09
CA LEU A 68 -1.46 -6.63 9.28
C LEU A 68 -2.18 -5.90 10.43
N LEU A 69 -1.79 -4.66 10.71
CA LEU A 69 -2.39 -3.84 11.77
C LEU A 69 -3.87 -3.55 11.49
N SER A 70 -4.25 -3.30 10.24
CA SER A 70 -5.65 -3.06 9.89
C SER A 70 -6.52 -4.31 10.07
N ARG A 71 -5.95 -5.50 9.85
CA ARG A 71 -6.64 -6.77 10.03
C ARG A 71 -6.86 -7.13 11.49
N PHE A 72 -5.92 -6.85 12.38
CA PHE A 72 -6.01 -7.24 13.79
C PHE A 72 -6.46 -6.12 14.73
N PHE A 73 -6.18 -4.87 14.37
CA PHE A 73 -6.42 -3.71 15.22
C PHE A 73 -7.00 -2.52 14.44
N PRO A 74 -8.15 -2.68 13.77
CA PRO A 74 -8.77 -1.60 13.00
C PRO A 74 -9.05 -0.36 13.85
N VAL A 75 -9.43 -0.55 15.12
CA VAL A 75 -9.72 0.53 16.08
C VAL A 75 -8.49 1.40 16.37
N LEU A 76 -7.28 0.82 16.38
CA LEU A 76 -6.04 1.58 16.60
C LEU A 76 -5.72 2.50 15.42
N ILE A 77 -5.99 2.03 14.19
CA ILE A 77 -5.82 2.86 12.98
C ILE A 77 -6.82 4.02 13.02
N ASP A 78 -8.09 3.74 13.33
CA ASP A 78 -9.11 4.79 13.44
C ASP A 78 -8.76 5.81 14.51
N PHE A 79 -8.29 5.37 15.67
CA PHE A 79 -7.85 6.24 16.75
C PHE A 79 -6.68 7.13 16.30
N PHE A 80 -5.66 6.56 15.66
CA PHE A 80 -4.48 7.30 15.19
C PHE A 80 -4.84 8.33 14.10
N VAL A 81 -5.68 7.96 13.14
CA VAL A 81 -6.16 8.85 12.08
C VAL A 81 -6.99 10.01 12.67
N ARG A 82 -7.86 9.72 13.65
CA ARG A 82 -8.64 10.75 14.36
C ARG A 82 -7.75 11.69 15.17
N TRP A 83 -6.73 11.15 15.84
CA TRP A 83 -5.78 11.95 16.61
C TRP A 83 -4.95 12.87 15.70
N LYS A 84 -4.39 12.35 14.61
CA LYS A 84 -3.61 13.13 13.64
C LYS A 84 -4.43 14.26 13.00
N ARG A 85 -5.72 14.01 12.69
CA ARG A 85 -6.63 15.05 12.18
C ARG A 85 -6.91 16.18 13.18
N ARG A 86 -6.85 15.93 14.50
CA ARG A 86 -7.00 16.99 15.51
C ARG A 86 -5.76 17.89 15.56
N LEU A 87 -4.57 17.30 15.44
CA LEU A 87 -3.30 18.02 15.43
C LEU A 87 -3.18 18.96 14.22
N SER A 88 -3.56 18.52 13.02
CA SER A 88 -3.52 19.36 11.81
C SER A 88 -4.55 20.50 11.78
N ARG A 89 -5.51 20.54 12.71
CA ARG A 89 -6.51 21.62 12.82
C ARG A 89 -6.09 22.76 13.77
N GLN A 90 -4.98 22.59 14.49
CA GLN A 90 -4.44 23.58 15.44
C GLN A 90 -3.17 24.29 14.93
N SER A 91 -2.80 24.08 13.66
CA SER A 91 -1.80 24.86 12.92
C SER A 91 -2.50 25.69 11.85
#